data_AF-A0A259SI81-F1
#
_entry.id   AF-A0A259SI81-F1
#
_cell.length_a   1.000
_cell.length_b   1.000
_cell.length_c   1.000
_cell.angle_alpha   90.00
_cell.angle_beta   90.00
_cell.angle_gamma   90.00
#
_symmetry.space_group_name_H-M   'P 1'
#
loop_
_entity.id
_entity.type
_entity.pdbx_description
1 polymer ?
#
loop_
_entity_poly.entity_id
_entity_poly.type
_entity_poly.pdbx_seq_one_letter_code
_entity_poly.pdbx_strand_id
1 'polypeptide(L)'
;MSHEDDEPYWSTTPPEDHGSYPDWARGVEDAPPPAAGAAAEDQDVLEQILEMLTQVSATQQSQQQGLNALNEAVQNQQSAIEAQQKEMDDLQASLAAAPDGPFAWAELRGLEREMLWRRLYDWVTWLEDRYLRNLSVSRQGIPALHADWYRHPVAVEMLTALMVAHFAAYREKAAPPSFALVDWHERALWPTLARMEALGLFKREDEEKDWDGPEVRNTRHDSSRFYGWLDADVQAHLEDRESN
;
A
#
# COMPACT_ATOMS: atom_id res chain seq x y z
N MET A 1 -13.64 -49.96 -15.69
CA MET A 1 -13.56 -51.04 -14.69
C MET A 1 -14.85 -51.00 -13.93
N SER A 2 -15.69 -51.99 -14.22
CA SER A 2 -17.06 -52.17 -13.76
C SER A 2 -17.07 -53.07 -12.54
N HIS A 3 -18.01 -52.84 -11.62
CA HIS A 3 -18.59 -53.75 -10.60
C HIS A 3 -19.26 -52.86 -9.53
N GLU A 4 -20.43 -53.10 -8.96
CA GLU A 4 -21.49 -54.13 -8.96
C GLU A 4 -22.69 -53.41 -8.29
N ASP A 5 -23.87 -53.33 -8.91
CA ASP A 5 -25.09 -54.10 -8.59
C ASP A 5 -25.19 -54.67 -7.15
N ASP A 6 -26.20 -54.24 -6.38
CA ASP A 6 -27.21 -55.11 -5.75
C ASP A 6 -28.25 -54.34 -4.89
N GLU A 7 -29.50 -54.42 -5.34
CA GLU A 7 -30.78 -54.14 -4.62
C GLU A 7 -31.04 -55.20 -3.51
N PRO A 8 -31.97 -55.06 -2.50
CA PRO A 8 -33.43 -55.02 -2.75
C PRO A 8 -34.41 -54.42 -1.68
N TYR A 9 -35.53 -53.92 -2.21
CA TYR A 9 -36.91 -54.37 -1.96
C TYR A 9 -37.43 -54.52 -0.51
N TRP A 10 -38.35 -53.64 -0.11
CA TRP A 10 -39.50 -54.04 0.72
C TRP A 10 -40.78 -53.38 0.22
N SER A 11 -41.64 -54.22 -0.35
CA SER A 11 -43.06 -53.96 -0.58
C SER A 11 -43.80 -55.20 -0.08
N THR A 12 -44.63 -55.02 0.96
CA THR A 12 -45.71 -55.95 1.34
C THR A 12 -46.68 -55.25 2.31
N THR A 13 -47.87 -54.90 1.84
CA THR A 13 -49.14 -54.99 2.58
C THR A 13 -49.65 -56.44 2.57
N PRO A 14 -50.72 -56.82 3.31
CA PRO A 14 -50.99 -56.71 4.75
C PRO A 14 -51.36 -58.12 5.33
N PRO A 15 -51.94 -58.22 6.54
CA PRO A 15 -53.06 -59.16 6.69
C PRO A 15 -54.31 -58.51 7.30
N GLU A 16 -55.44 -58.91 6.74
CA GLU A 16 -56.78 -58.70 7.27
C GLU A 16 -56.93 -59.45 8.61
N ASP A 17 -57.22 -58.71 9.68
CA ASP A 17 -57.63 -59.29 10.97
C ASP A 17 -59.14 -59.14 11.13
N HIS A 18 -59.84 -60.27 10.99
CA HIS A 18 -61.21 -60.45 11.43
C HIS A 18 -61.20 -60.84 12.91
N GLY A 19 -61.28 -59.85 13.80
CA GLY A 19 -61.21 -60.08 15.24
C GLY A 19 -62.12 -59.16 16.06
N SER A 20 -63.36 -59.60 16.26
CA SER A 20 -64.14 -59.43 17.50
C SER A 20 -64.21 -58.03 18.14
N TYR A 21 -65.29 -57.28 17.85
CA TYR A 21 -65.68 -56.11 18.66
C TYR A 21 -66.04 -56.54 20.10
N PRO A 22 -65.49 -55.89 21.15
CA PRO A 22 -65.93 -56.13 22.52
C PRO A 22 -67.29 -55.48 22.82
N ASP A 23 -68.06 -56.20 23.63
CA ASP A 23 -69.47 -56.03 24.04
C ASP A 23 -69.71 -54.84 24.99
N TRP A 24 -69.06 -53.69 24.78
CA TRP A 24 -69.29 -52.46 25.55
C TRP A 24 -70.33 -51.52 24.91
N ALA A 25 -70.80 -51.83 23.70
CA ALA A 25 -71.77 -51.03 22.94
C ALA A 25 -73.24 -51.28 23.31
N ARG A 26 -73.52 -51.63 24.57
CA ARG A 26 -74.89 -51.68 25.14
C ARG A 26 -74.92 -50.97 26.49
N GLY A 27 -75.12 -49.66 26.44
CA GLY A 27 -75.33 -48.88 27.66
C GLY A 27 -75.07 -47.39 27.47
N VAL A 28 -75.75 -46.74 26.53
CA VAL A 28 -75.79 -45.26 26.47
C VAL A 28 -77.21 -44.81 26.14
N GLU A 29 -78.13 -45.05 27.06
CA GLU A 29 -79.41 -44.35 27.14
C GLU A 29 -79.50 -43.75 28.56
N ASP A 30 -78.77 -42.64 28.78
CA ASP A 30 -79.06 -41.56 29.75
C ASP A 30 -77.79 -40.70 29.96
N ALA A 31 -77.32 -40.05 28.89
CA ALA A 31 -76.36 -38.96 29.04
C ALA A 31 -77.13 -37.62 29.15
N PRO A 32 -76.93 -36.82 30.21
CA PRO A 32 -77.48 -35.47 30.27
C PRO A 32 -76.87 -34.62 29.13
N PRO A 33 -77.58 -33.60 28.61
CA PRO A 33 -77.07 -32.79 27.51
C PRO A 33 -75.70 -32.21 27.88
N PRO A 34 -74.72 -32.23 26.95
CA PRO A 34 -73.39 -31.70 27.24
C PRO A 34 -73.50 -30.23 27.60
N ALA A 35 -72.94 -29.87 28.76
CA ALA A 35 -72.82 -28.50 29.20
C ALA A 35 -72.08 -27.68 28.13
N ALA A 36 -72.67 -26.56 27.71
CA ALA A 36 -72.15 -25.64 26.70
C ALA A 36 -70.80 -24.97 27.05
N GLY A 37 -70.11 -25.42 28.12
CA GLY A 37 -68.81 -24.90 28.54
C GLY A 37 -67.59 -25.60 27.92
N ALA A 38 -67.70 -26.86 27.49
CA ALA A 38 -66.53 -27.62 26.98
C ALA A 38 -66.08 -27.20 25.56
N ALA A 39 -66.99 -26.66 24.74
CA ALA A 39 -66.66 -26.19 23.40
C ALA A 39 -65.90 -24.83 23.40
N ALA A 40 -65.98 -24.07 24.49
CA ALA A 40 -65.32 -22.77 24.61
C ALA A 40 -63.82 -22.90 24.94
N GLU A 41 -63.43 -23.90 25.73
CA GLU A 41 -62.02 -24.14 26.09
C GLU A 41 -61.21 -24.71 24.90
N ASP A 42 -61.83 -25.53 24.06
CA ASP A 42 -61.20 -26.10 22.85
C ASP A 42 -60.97 -25.03 21.76
N GLN A 43 -61.81 -23.99 21.71
CA GLN A 43 -61.62 -22.85 20.81
C GLN A 43 -60.46 -21.95 21.25
N ASP A 44 -60.28 -21.74 22.55
CA ASP A 44 -59.22 -20.91 23.12
C ASP A 44 -57.82 -21.52 22.89
N VAL A 45 -57.71 -22.85 23.02
CA VAL A 45 -56.47 -23.59 22.72
C VAL A 45 -56.12 -23.52 21.22
N LEU A 46 -57.11 -23.59 20.33
CA LEU A 46 -56.87 -23.49 18.88
C LEU A 46 -56.46 -22.07 18.46
N GLU A 47 -57.03 -21.02 19.07
CA GLU A 47 -56.58 -19.63 18.85
C GLU A 47 -55.13 -19.46 19.32
N GLN A 48 -54.77 -19.99 20.49
CA GLN A 48 -53.41 -19.92 21.00
C GLN A 48 -52.40 -20.66 20.11
N ILE A 49 -52.77 -21.83 19.56
CA ILE A 49 -51.93 -22.57 18.61
C ILE A 49 -51.76 -21.79 17.30
N LEU A 50 -52.82 -21.18 16.78
CA LEU A 50 -52.77 -20.35 15.57
C LEU A 50 -51.90 -19.11 15.76
N GLU A 51 -52.00 -18.46 16.91
CA GLU A 51 -51.18 -17.29 17.25
C GLU A 51 -49.70 -17.68 17.36
N MET A 52 -49.40 -18.80 18.01
CA MET A 52 -48.04 -19.33 18.12
C MET A 52 -47.46 -19.72 16.76
N LEU A 53 -48.22 -20.38 15.88
CA LEU A 53 -47.79 -20.69 14.51
C LEU A 53 -47.54 -19.43 13.69
N THR A 54 -48.37 -18.39 13.86
CA THR A 54 -48.18 -17.10 13.20
C THR A 54 -46.89 -16.44 13.68
N GLN A 55 -46.62 -16.47 14.98
CA GLN A 55 -45.40 -15.94 15.57
C GLN A 55 -44.15 -16.71 15.14
N VAL A 56 -44.21 -18.03 15.04
CA VAL A 56 -43.11 -18.88 14.53
C VAL A 56 -42.85 -18.56 13.07
N SER A 57 -43.89 -18.45 12.23
CA SER A 57 -43.73 -18.14 10.80
C SER A 57 -43.13 -16.74 10.57
N ALA A 58 -43.57 -15.72 11.33
CA ALA A 58 -43.00 -14.38 11.29
C ALA A 58 -41.53 -14.38 11.72
N THR A 59 -41.18 -15.15 12.76
CA THR A 59 -39.80 -15.32 13.21
C THR A 59 -38.95 -15.98 12.13
N GLN A 60 -39.45 -17.03 11.49
CA GLN A 60 -38.76 -17.73 10.41
C GLN A 60 -38.53 -16.82 9.19
N GLN A 61 -39.52 -16.01 8.84
CA GLN A 61 -39.40 -15.04 7.75
C GLN A 61 -38.37 -13.96 8.06
N SER A 62 -38.35 -13.43 9.29
CA SER A 62 -37.34 -12.48 9.76
C SER A 62 -35.92 -13.07 9.71
N GLN A 63 -35.76 -14.32 10.14
CA GLN A 63 -34.47 -15.03 10.05
C GLN A 63 -34.02 -15.20 8.59
N GLN A 64 -34.92 -15.56 7.69
CA GLN A 64 -34.60 -15.72 6.27
C GLN A 64 -34.16 -14.39 5.63
N GLN A 65 -34.82 -13.28 5.99
CA GLN A 65 -34.43 -11.94 5.56
C GLN A 65 -33.04 -11.57 6.09
N GLY A 66 -32.74 -11.90 7.35
CA GLY A 66 -31.42 -11.69 7.94
C GLY A 66 -30.30 -12.45 7.23
N LEU A 67 -30.55 -13.71 6.86
CA LEU A 67 -29.58 -14.51 6.09
C LEU A 67 -29.33 -13.93 4.69
N ASN A 68 -30.38 -13.49 4.01
CA ASN A 68 -30.26 -12.86 2.69
C ASN A 68 -29.43 -11.57 2.76
N ALA A 69 -29.72 -10.71 3.75
CA ALA A 69 -28.98 -9.47 3.97
C ALA A 69 -27.49 -9.73 4.32
N LEU A 70 -27.21 -10.77 5.12
CA LEU A 70 -25.84 -11.17 5.43
C LEU A 70 -25.11 -11.64 4.16
N ASN A 71 -25.77 -12.43 3.32
CA ASN A 71 -25.19 -12.91 2.07
C ASN A 71 -24.87 -11.76 1.10
N GLU A 72 -25.76 -10.78 0.98
CA GLU A 72 -25.49 -9.55 0.21
C GLU A 72 -24.31 -8.77 0.79
N ALA A 73 -24.23 -8.63 2.12
CA ALA A 73 -23.12 -7.95 2.77
C ALA A 73 -21.77 -8.66 2.51
N VAL A 74 -21.75 -10.00 2.57
CA VAL A 74 -20.56 -10.80 2.27
C VAL A 74 -20.13 -10.64 0.81
N GLN A 75 -21.09 -10.65 -0.14
CA GLN A 75 -20.80 -10.45 -1.56
C GLN A 75 -20.23 -9.05 -1.85
N ASN A 76 -20.77 -8.03 -1.18
CA ASN A 76 -20.26 -6.65 -1.29
C ASN A 76 -18.84 -6.53 -0.72
N GLN A 77 -18.57 -7.17 0.42
CA GLN A 77 -17.22 -7.19 1.00
C GLN A 77 -16.23 -7.92 0.12
N GLN A 78 -16.61 -9.07 -0.45
CA GLN A 78 -15.78 -9.85 -1.34
C GLN A 78 -15.37 -9.03 -2.58
N SER A 79 -16.34 -8.34 -3.19
CA SER A 79 -16.08 -7.46 -4.35
C SER A 79 -15.13 -6.30 -4.00
N ALA A 80 -15.26 -5.74 -2.80
CA ALA A 80 -14.36 -4.67 -2.34
C ALA A 80 -12.93 -5.17 -2.12
N ILE A 81 -12.76 -6.37 -1.55
CA ILE A 81 -11.45 -7.00 -1.35
C ILE A 81 -10.77 -7.26 -2.71
N GLU A 82 -11.52 -7.78 -3.68
CA GLU A 82 -11.00 -8.05 -5.03
C GLU A 82 -10.55 -6.76 -5.74
N ALA A 83 -11.32 -5.67 -5.59
CA ALA A 83 -10.92 -4.37 -6.13
C ALA A 83 -9.62 -3.85 -5.48
N GLN A 84 -9.50 -3.97 -4.16
CA GLN A 84 -8.28 -3.56 -3.44
C GLN A 84 -7.07 -4.41 -3.81
N GLN A 85 -7.24 -5.73 -3.97
CA GLN A 85 -6.18 -6.62 -4.42
C GLN A 85 -5.69 -6.23 -5.80
N LYS A 86 -6.60 -5.92 -6.72
CA LYS A 86 -6.25 -5.45 -8.05
C LYS A 86 -5.45 -4.13 -8.00
N GLU A 87 -5.88 -3.16 -7.18
CA GLU A 87 -5.11 -1.92 -7.01
C GLU A 87 -3.69 -2.19 -6.47
N MET A 88 -3.55 -3.11 -5.51
CA MET A 88 -2.24 -3.50 -4.99
C MET A 88 -1.37 -4.19 -6.05
N ASP A 89 -1.94 -5.08 -6.86
CA ASP A 89 -1.25 -5.75 -7.95
C ASP A 89 -0.81 -4.77 -9.03
N ASP A 90 -1.68 -3.81 -9.39
CA ASP A 90 -1.36 -2.75 -10.36
C ASP A 90 -0.22 -1.85 -9.84
N LEU A 91 -0.24 -1.50 -8.55
CA LEU A 91 0.86 -0.78 -7.91
C LEU A 91 2.15 -1.61 -7.94
N GLN A 92 2.09 -2.89 -7.57
CA GLN A 92 3.24 -3.77 -7.55
C GLN A 92 3.84 -3.96 -8.95
N ALA A 93 3.00 -4.12 -9.98
CA ALA A 93 3.43 -4.19 -11.37
C ALA A 93 4.08 -2.88 -11.83
N SER A 94 3.53 -1.73 -11.45
CA SER A 94 4.11 -0.41 -11.71
C SER A 94 5.48 -0.24 -11.04
N LEU A 95 5.62 -0.68 -9.78
CA LEU A 95 6.88 -0.69 -9.03
C LEU A 95 7.92 -1.63 -9.66
N ALA A 96 7.50 -2.79 -10.16
CA ALA A 96 8.40 -3.75 -10.82
C ALA A 96 8.83 -3.31 -12.22
N ALA A 97 8.03 -2.48 -12.89
CA ALA A 97 8.34 -1.90 -14.20
C ALA A 97 9.13 -0.59 -14.12
N ALA A 98 9.32 -0.04 -12.91
CA ALA A 98 10.14 1.15 -12.70
C ALA A 98 11.62 0.84 -13.00
N PRO A 99 12.40 1.81 -13.50
CA PRO A 99 13.85 1.65 -13.72
C PRO A 99 14.60 1.19 -12.45
N ASP A 100 15.84 0.70 -12.60
CA ASP A 100 16.72 0.08 -11.58
C ASP A 100 16.96 0.94 -10.32
N GLY A 101 16.42 2.16 -10.30
CA GLY A 101 15.99 2.84 -9.08
C GLY A 101 15.66 4.31 -9.34
N PRO A 102 15.01 5.00 -8.40
CA PRO A 102 14.67 6.42 -8.51
C PRO A 102 15.88 7.37 -8.52
N PHE A 103 17.09 6.82 -8.47
CA PHE A 103 18.37 7.53 -8.44
C PHE A 103 19.34 7.08 -9.55
N ALA A 104 18.92 6.16 -10.42
CA ALA A 104 19.77 5.63 -11.50
C ALA A 104 19.78 6.59 -12.70
N TRP A 105 20.68 7.59 -12.70
CA TRP A 105 20.75 8.63 -13.72
C TRP A 105 20.80 8.11 -15.16
N ALA A 106 21.44 6.95 -15.38
CA ALA A 106 21.53 6.30 -16.68
C ALA A 106 20.15 5.91 -17.25
N GLU A 107 19.15 5.74 -16.41
CA GLU A 107 17.82 5.22 -16.77
C GLU A 107 16.71 6.25 -16.61
N LEU A 108 16.92 7.27 -15.78
CA LEU A 108 15.96 8.35 -15.57
C LEU A 108 15.81 9.21 -16.83
N ARG A 109 14.56 9.52 -17.18
CA ARG A 109 14.19 10.32 -18.35
C ARG A 109 13.09 11.32 -18.01
N GLY A 110 12.94 12.35 -18.85
CA GLY A 110 11.85 13.34 -18.76
C GLY A 110 11.66 13.90 -17.35
N LEU A 111 10.42 13.82 -16.86
CA LEU A 111 10.00 14.39 -15.58
C LEU A 111 10.77 13.79 -14.39
N GLU A 112 11.05 12.49 -14.38
CA GLU A 112 11.74 11.84 -13.26
C GLU A 112 13.18 12.35 -13.11
N ARG A 113 13.87 12.50 -14.25
CA ARG A 113 15.22 13.08 -14.31
C ARG A 113 15.21 14.54 -13.87
N GLU A 114 14.26 15.34 -14.36
CA GLU A 114 14.10 16.74 -13.96
C GLU A 114 13.85 16.88 -12.46
N MET A 115 12.95 16.05 -11.91
CA MET A 115 12.63 16.04 -10.48
C MET A 115 13.85 15.67 -9.63
N LEU A 116 14.64 14.68 -10.06
CA LEU A 116 15.86 14.33 -9.33
C LEU A 116 16.89 15.46 -9.40
N TRP A 117 17.05 16.11 -10.56
CA TRP A 117 17.95 17.26 -10.71
C TRP A 117 17.61 18.40 -9.77
N ARG A 118 16.34 18.84 -9.75
CA ARG A 118 15.88 19.90 -8.85
C ARG A 118 16.14 19.53 -7.40
N ARG A 119 15.81 18.29 -7.01
CA ARG A 119 16.02 17.80 -5.66
C ARG A 119 17.49 17.78 -5.26
N LEU A 120 18.37 17.32 -6.16
CA LEU A 120 19.80 17.31 -5.92
C LEU A 120 20.34 18.73 -5.79
N TYR A 121 19.94 19.65 -6.68
CA TYR A 121 20.37 21.04 -6.65
C TYR A 121 19.99 21.74 -5.34
N ASP A 122 18.74 21.60 -4.91
CA ASP A 122 18.26 22.17 -3.64
C ASP A 122 19.04 21.61 -2.44
N TRP A 123 19.32 20.31 -2.46
CA TRP A 123 20.07 19.65 -1.40
C TRP A 123 21.55 20.06 -1.38
N VAL A 124 22.20 20.18 -2.54
CA VAL A 124 23.59 20.67 -2.62
C VAL A 124 23.68 22.10 -2.13
N THR A 125 22.75 22.96 -2.54
CA THR A 125 22.65 24.35 -2.05
C THR A 125 22.54 24.39 -0.52
N TRP A 126 21.68 23.54 0.05
CA TRP A 126 21.58 23.39 1.50
C TRP A 126 22.89 22.91 2.14
N LEU A 127 23.57 21.94 1.54
CA LEU A 127 24.84 21.39 2.05
C LEU A 127 25.92 22.47 2.10
N GLU A 128 26.02 23.28 1.05
CA GLU A 128 26.96 24.39 0.98
C GLU A 128 26.68 25.42 2.07
N ASP A 129 25.44 25.88 2.18
CA ASP A 129 25.07 26.93 3.14
C ASP A 129 25.16 26.44 4.59
N ARG A 130 24.83 25.17 4.84
CA ARG A 130 24.82 24.60 6.19
C ARG A 130 26.20 24.17 6.66
N TYR A 131 26.96 23.49 5.81
CA TYR A 131 28.25 22.91 6.18
C TYR A 131 29.40 23.73 5.60
N LEU A 132 29.56 23.74 4.28
CA LEU A 132 30.81 24.16 3.65
C LEU A 132 31.14 25.64 3.89
N ARG A 133 30.12 26.52 3.89
CA ARG A 133 30.27 27.95 4.17
C ARG A 133 30.77 28.23 5.60
N ASN A 134 30.49 27.33 6.55
CA ASN A 134 30.83 27.49 7.96
C ASN A 134 32.14 26.80 8.34
N LEU A 135 32.81 26.12 7.40
CA LEU A 135 34.10 25.51 7.65
C LEU A 135 35.22 26.55 7.53
N SER A 136 36.06 26.62 8.57
CA SER A 136 37.30 27.41 8.52
C SER A 136 38.24 26.76 7.52
N VAL A 137 38.69 27.51 6.52
CA VAL A 137 39.57 27.09 5.40
C VAL A 137 40.93 26.48 5.85
N SER A 138 41.19 26.38 7.16
CA SER A 138 42.47 25.96 7.73
C SER A 138 42.67 24.44 7.88
N ARG A 139 41.62 23.61 7.75
CA ARG A 139 41.80 22.15 7.69
C ARG A 139 41.86 21.68 6.25
N GLN A 140 43.10 21.50 5.78
CA GLN A 140 43.50 20.52 4.76
C GLN A 140 42.43 20.20 3.71
N GLY A 141 42.45 20.95 2.62
CA GLY A 141 42.02 20.40 1.34
C GLY A 141 40.54 20.49 1.00
N ILE A 142 39.60 20.49 1.97
CA ILE A 142 38.17 20.40 1.65
C ILE A 142 37.76 21.47 0.61
N PRO A 143 37.51 21.09 -0.66
CA PRO A 143 37.22 22.06 -1.70
C PRO A 143 35.85 22.67 -1.45
N ALA A 144 35.71 23.97 -1.72
CA ALA A 144 34.39 24.48 -2.07
C ALA A 144 33.90 23.66 -3.28
N LEU A 145 32.64 23.25 -3.30
CA LEU A 145 32.06 22.66 -4.50
C LEU A 145 32.19 23.69 -5.63
N HIS A 146 32.66 23.26 -6.80
CA HIS A 146 32.79 24.16 -7.93
C HIS A 146 31.41 24.66 -8.37
N ALA A 147 31.33 25.89 -8.87
CA ALA A 147 30.08 26.49 -9.32
C ALA A 147 29.35 25.63 -10.38
N ASP A 148 30.11 24.84 -11.14
CA ASP A 148 29.63 23.96 -12.22
C ASP A 148 29.68 22.45 -11.90
N TRP A 149 29.54 22.03 -10.63
CA TRP A 149 29.56 20.60 -10.26
C TRP A 149 28.55 19.74 -11.04
N TYR A 150 27.41 20.31 -11.42
CA TYR A 150 26.34 19.64 -12.16
C TYR A 150 26.78 19.20 -13.56
N ARG A 151 27.88 19.78 -14.10
CA ARG A 151 28.46 19.37 -15.38
C ARG A 151 29.38 18.16 -15.27
N HIS A 152 29.73 17.75 -14.06
CA HIS A 152 30.66 16.65 -13.82
C HIS A 152 29.89 15.37 -13.46
N PRO A 153 29.76 14.38 -14.36
CA PRO A 153 28.88 13.22 -14.14
C PRO A 153 29.26 12.42 -12.89
N VAL A 154 30.55 12.22 -12.63
CA VAL A 154 31.02 11.55 -11.39
C VAL A 154 30.63 12.35 -10.13
N ALA A 155 30.66 13.68 -10.17
CA ALA A 155 30.26 14.49 -9.02
C ALA A 155 28.75 14.36 -8.78
N VAL A 156 27.95 14.32 -9.84
CA VAL A 156 26.48 14.13 -9.78
C VAL A 156 26.15 12.80 -9.10
N GLU A 157 26.80 11.70 -9.51
CA GLU A 157 26.60 10.38 -8.89
C GLU A 157 26.97 10.39 -7.40
N MET A 158 28.15 10.92 -7.06
CA MET A 158 28.63 10.96 -5.66
C MET A 158 27.75 11.84 -4.77
N LEU A 159 27.33 13.01 -5.25
CA LEU A 159 26.44 13.92 -4.52
C LEU A 159 25.04 13.33 -4.38
N THR A 160 24.55 12.60 -5.39
CA THR A 160 23.27 11.88 -5.31
C THR A 160 23.31 10.82 -4.24
N ALA A 161 24.35 9.98 -4.21
CA ALA A 161 24.52 8.96 -3.19
C ALA A 161 24.58 9.58 -1.78
N LEU A 162 25.30 10.69 -1.62
CA LEU A 162 25.40 11.40 -0.35
C LEU A 162 24.06 12.02 0.10
N MET A 163 23.29 12.59 -0.83
CA MET A 163 21.93 13.09 -0.60
C MET A 163 21.00 11.97 -0.13
N VAL A 164 21.03 10.82 -0.79
CA VAL A 164 20.18 9.67 -0.44
C VAL A 164 20.53 9.16 0.95
N ALA A 165 21.82 9.03 1.27
CA ALA A 165 22.28 8.66 2.61
C ALA A 165 21.82 9.69 3.68
N HIS A 166 21.83 10.98 3.36
CA HIS A 166 21.31 12.02 4.25
C HIS A 166 19.81 11.84 4.51
N PHE A 167 19.02 11.61 3.45
CA PHE A 167 17.58 11.41 3.61
C PHE A 167 17.26 10.15 4.40
N ALA A 168 18.00 9.06 4.20
CA ALA A 168 17.87 7.85 5.00
C ALA A 168 18.15 8.12 6.49
N ALA A 169 19.17 8.91 6.81
CA ALA A 169 19.52 9.21 8.20
C ALA A 169 18.55 10.20 8.88
N TYR A 170 17.90 11.11 8.14
CA TYR A 170 17.16 12.25 8.71
C TYR A 170 15.64 12.26 8.49
N ARG A 171 15.10 11.60 7.47
CA ARG A 171 13.68 11.76 7.07
C ARG A 171 12.74 10.67 7.57
N GLU A 172 13.25 9.66 8.27
CA GLU A 172 12.44 8.58 8.79
C GLU A 172 11.66 9.05 10.04
N LYS A 173 10.45 9.58 9.81
CA LYS A 173 9.59 10.24 10.82
C LYS A 173 9.27 9.40 12.07
N ALA A 174 9.50 8.09 12.01
CA ALA A 174 9.25 7.14 13.09
C ALA A 174 10.49 6.28 13.44
N ALA A 175 11.69 6.65 12.96
CA ALA A 175 12.90 5.90 13.29
C ALA A 175 13.25 6.06 14.78
N PRO A 176 13.62 4.96 15.46
CA PRO A 176 14.21 5.06 16.78
C PRO A 176 15.51 5.89 16.72
N PRO A 177 15.88 6.61 17.79
CA PRO A 177 17.19 7.25 17.89
C PRO A 177 18.30 6.26 17.55
N SER A 178 19.16 6.63 16.62
CA SER A 178 20.19 5.72 16.10
C SER A 178 21.50 6.45 15.80
N PHE A 179 22.57 5.67 15.62
CA PHE A 179 23.87 6.19 15.19
C PHE A 179 23.88 6.66 13.73
N ALA A 180 22.80 6.49 12.96
CA ALA A 180 22.73 6.84 11.54
C ALA A 180 23.09 8.31 11.26
N LEU A 181 22.74 9.24 12.17
CA LEU A 181 23.11 10.65 12.03
C LEU A 181 24.62 10.87 12.17
N VAL A 182 25.26 10.19 13.13
CA VAL A 182 26.71 10.26 13.33
C VAL A 182 27.43 9.56 12.18
N ASP A 183 26.95 8.38 11.79
CA ASP A 183 27.49 7.60 10.69
C ASP A 183 27.40 8.36 9.36
N TRP A 184 26.33 9.12 9.13
CA TRP A 184 26.24 9.96 7.94
C TRP A 184 27.38 10.99 7.89
N HIS A 185 27.77 11.60 9.01
CA HIS A 185 28.89 12.54 9.02
C HIS A 185 30.24 11.82 8.83
N GLU A 186 30.50 10.80 9.64
CA GLU A 186 31.81 10.16 9.75
C GLU A 186 32.11 9.18 8.62
N ARG A 187 31.08 8.53 8.06
CA ARG A 187 31.22 7.46 7.07
C ARG A 187 30.75 7.85 5.67
N ALA A 188 29.91 8.89 5.54
CA ALA A 188 29.42 9.35 4.24
C ALA A 188 29.93 10.75 3.87
N LEU A 189 29.57 11.80 4.62
CA LEU A 189 29.84 13.19 4.26
C LEU A 189 31.33 13.47 4.05
N TRP A 190 32.14 13.38 5.10
CA TRP A 190 33.56 13.73 5.00
C TRP A 190 34.33 12.82 4.06
N PRO A 191 34.14 11.48 4.09
CA PRO A 191 34.79 10.59 3.12
C PRO A 191 34.43 10.90 1.67
N THR A 192 33.18 11.26 1.38
CA THR A 192 32.75 11.61 0.01
C THR A 192 33.43 12.87 -0.47
N LEU A 193 33.44 13.94 0.33
CA LEU A 193 34.09 15.20 -0.02
C LEU A 193 35.61 15.02 -0.22
N ALA A 194 36.26 14.29 0.68
CA ALA A 194 37.69 13.96 0.55
C ALA A 194 37.97 13.12 -0.71
N ARG A 195 37.07 12.21 -1.09
CA ARG A 195 37.20 11.42 -2.31
C ARG A 195 37.03 12.27 -3.57
N MET A 196 36.08 13.21 -3.58
CA MET A 196 35.90 14.15 -4.70
C MET A 196 37.15 15.02 -4.90
N GLU A 197 37.75 15.49 -3.81
CA GLU A 197 39.03 16.20 -3.85
C GLU A 197 40.15 15.32 -4.39
N ALA A 198 40.31 14.11 -3.86
CA ALA A 198 41.36 13.18 -4.28
C ALA A 198 41.26 12.77 -5.76
N LEU A 199 40.05 12.79 -6.33
CA LEU A 199 39.80 12.57 -7.74
C LEU A 199 40.02 13.82 -8.61
N GLY A 200 40.26 14.98 -8.00
CA GLY A 200 40.46 16.24 -8.71
C GLY A 200 39.25 16.68 -9.52
N LEU A 201 38.03 16.34 -9.09
CA LEU A 201 36.80 16.61 -9.84
C LEU A 201 36.56 18.11 -10.05
N PHE A 202 37.16 18.94 -9.19
CA PHE A 202 37.09 20.39 -9.24
C PHE A 202 38.51 20.92 -9.37
N LYS A 203 38.85 21.49 -10.53
CA LYS A 203 40.10 22.24 -10.67
C LYS A 203 39.98 23.51 -9.81
N ARG A 204 41.02 23.81 -9.02
CA ARG A 204 41.19 25.13 -8.42
C ARG A 204 41.57 26.07 -9.56
N GLU A 205 40.79 27.12 -9.80
CA GLU A 205 41.09 28.19 -10.77
C GLU A 205 42.26 29.07 -10.29
N ASP A 206 43.32 28.47 -9.75
CA ASP A 206 44.52 29.17 -9.28
C ASP A 206 45.52 29.39 -10.45
N GLU A 207 45.10 29.19 -11.71
CA GLU A 207 45.87 29.46 -12.94
C GLU A 207 45.21 30.53 -13.85
N GLU A 208 44.52 31.53 -13.30
CA GLU A 208 44.21 32.75 -14.05
C GLU A 208 44.56 34.03 -13.27
N LYS A 209 45.73 34.58 -13.64
CA LYS A 209 46.32 35.92 -13.43
C LYS A 209 45.58 36.99 -12.60
N ASP A 210 46.37 37.58 -11.68
CA ASP A 210 46.38 38.99 -11.22
C ASP A 210 45.04 39.62 -10.82
N TRP A 211 44.67 39.47 -9.53
CA TRP A 211 43.67 40.32 -8.90
C TRP A 211 44.04 40.66 -7.45
N ASP A 212 44.25 41.94 -7.15
CA ASP A 212 44.65 42.48 -5.82
C ASP A 212 43.45 43.15 -5.12
N GLY A 213 42.52 42.31 -4.63
CA GLY A 213 41.41 42.73 -3.78
C GLY A 213 40.91 41.55 -2.95
N PRO A 214 40.27 41.77 -1.78
CA PRO A 214 39.81 40.67 -0.94
C PRO A 214 38.73 39.88 -1.68
N GLU A 215 39.06 38.64 -2.05
CA GLU A 215 38.13 37.70 -2.68
C GLU A 215 36.93 37.43 -1.76
N VAL A 216 35.77 37.98 -2.11
CA VAL A 216 34.51 37.39 -1.68
C VAL A 216 34.25 36.22 -2.62
N ARG A 217 34.63 35.01 -2.20
CA ARG A 217 34.35 33.76 -2.94
C ARG A 217 32.87 33.71 -3.30
N ASN A 218 32.57 33.88 -4.59
CA ASN A 218 31.21 33.71 -5.11
C ASN A 218 30.89 32.21 -5.17
N THR A 219 30.59 31.65 -4.01
CA THR A 219 30.14 30.26 -3.80
C THR A 219 28.70 30.05 -4.26
N ARG A 220 28.04 31.08 -4.82
CA ARG A 220 26.64 30.97 -5.20
C ARG A 220 26.59 30.39 -6.60
N HIS A 221 26.09 29.15 -6.72
CA HIS A 221 25.62 28.63 -7.98
C HIS A 221 24.67 29.65 -8.60
N ASP A 222 24.97 30.08 -9.82
CA ASP A 222 24.04 30.90 -10.59
C ASP A 222 22.88 30.00 -11.00
N SER A 223 21.77 30.08 -10.25
CA SER A 223 20.57 29.29 -10.53
C SER A 223 20.11 29.43 -11.98
N SER A 224 20.33 30.59 -12.62
CA SER A 224 19.96 30.80 -14.02
C SER A 224 20.79 29.95 -14.98
N ARG A 225 22.09 29.77 -14.70
CA ARG A 225 22.98 28.87 -15.45
C ARG A 225 22.58 27.40 -15.27
N PHE A 226 22.22 27.02 -14.05
CA PHE A 226 21.76 25.65 -13.77
C PHE A 226 20.47 25.33 -14.53
N TYR A 227 19.43 26.18 -14.42
CA TYR A 227 18.14 25.91 -15.08
C TYR A 227 18.25 25.94 -16.60
N GLY A 228 19.06 26.84 -17.18
CA GLY A 228 19.32 26.84 -18.62
C GLY A 228 20.07 25.58 -19.11
N TRP A 229 20.91 24.99 -18.26
CA TRP A 229 21.58 23.71 -18.56
C TRP A 229 20.65 22.50 -18.36
N LEU A 230 19.80 22.52 -17.32
CA LEU A 230 18.86 21.45 -16.99
C LEU A 230 17.91 21.14 -18.15
N ASP A 231 17.33 22.18 -18.76
CA ASP A 231 16.41 22.01 -19.89
C ASP A 231 17.10 21.29 -21.07
N ALA A 232 18.36 21.62 -21.34
CA ALA A 232 19.16 20.96 -22.38
C ALA A 232 19.50 19.51 -22.04
N ASP A 233 19.84 19.21 -20.78
CA ASP A 233 20.14 17.84 -20.32
C ASP A 233 18.91 16.93 -20.38
N VAL A 234 17.74 17.42 -19.94
CA VAL A 234 16.47 16.67 -20.02
C VAL A 234 16.12 16.37 -21.47
N GLN A 235 16.22 17.36 -22.36
CA GLN A 235 15.92 17.19 -23.78
C GLN A 235 16.84 16.16 -24.45
N ALA A 236 18.16 16.25 -24.21
CA ALA A 236 19.12 15.31 -24.80
C ALA A 236 18.82 13.85 -24.43
N HIS A 237 18.43 13.59 -23.18
CA HIS A 237 18.17 12.22 -22.73
C HIS A 237 16.80 11.69 -23.20
N LEU A 238 15.85 12.56 -23.58
CA LEU A 238 14.60 12.12 -24.20
C LEU A 238 14.81 11.55 -25.61
N GLU A 239 15.71 12.15 -26.39
CA GLU A 239 15.97 11.81 -27.79
C GLU A 239 16.71 10.47 -27.97
N ASP A 240 17.52 10.06 -26.99
CA ASP A 240 18.26 8.78 -27.01
C ASP A 240 17.37 7.52 -27.04
N ARG A 241 16.06 7.64 -26.77
CA ARG A 241 15.09 6.52 -26.86
C ARG A 241 14.47 6.32 -28.25
N GLU A 242 14.46 7.36 -29.09
CA GLU A 242 13.89 7.27 -30.44
C GLU A 242 14.88 6.70 -31.45
N SER A 243 16.17 6.65 -31.08
CA SER A 243 17.27 6.22 -31.94
C SER A 243 17.70 4.76 -31.75
N ASN A 244 17.03 4.00 -30.87
CA ASN A 244 17.37 2.61 -30.52
C ASN A 244 16.12 1.73 -30.51
#